data_AF-A0A511T4X1-F1
#
_entry.id   AF-A0A511T4X1-F1
#
_cell.length_a   1.000
_cell.length_b   1.000
_cell.length_c   1.000
_cell.angle_alpha   90.00
_cell.angle_beta   90.00
_cell.angle_gamma   90.00
#
_symmetry.space_group_name_H-M   'P 1'
#
loop_
_entity.id
_entity.type
_entity.pdbx_description
1 polymer ?
#
loop_
_entity_poly.entity_id
_entity_poly.type
_entity_poly.pdbx_seq_one_letter_code
_entity_poly.pdbx_strand_id
1 'polypeptide(L)'
;MQLRKTLGAAALVATAVLASVAGCSGRDDDDNDTPDSGPGCTGACGDAGTPDAGPVDAGGDAGSAVCPDPVNGMGPIGNMRATGRRGDKAVLNGVVVTAVSNINRGSAGDYIARFWVVNPCFPKEGIYVDKFYTDIVKNYEPVVGDVLDITGFFRRFLPNGDDNVPSGRDAYRPVVKSDFQLNVSGSTGSLSITKRGTTTPPADFEAPAGFGNSEGGTTKPNPELAGARVHIPGPLTITNARPPAFRQYPDDPTNDNYVGFEVTGGVLVANYKTYQTCDLRVSADDGGTVTFPNGIRGVWDTFTNTPCLEGTTTTTDGGTRFTCNKYKDGVIPGTTNEFTHVLYPMNCDPDMVGTVAAP
;
A
#
# COMPACT_ATOMS: atom_id res chain seq x y z
N MET A 1 11.21 -55.10 -8.00
CA MET A 1 10.67 -55.17 -9.38
C MET A 1 10.20 -53.76 -9.73
N GLN A 2 11.05 -52.85 -10.17
CA GLN A 2 11.48 -52.68 -11.57
C GLN A 2 10.34 -52.82 -12.57
N LEU A 3 9.91 -51.69 -13.13
CA LEU A 3 9.75 -51.54 -14.58
C LEU A 3 9.97 -50.05 -14.94
N ARG A 4 11.20 -49.79 -15.39
CA ARG A 4 11.60 -48.60 -16.14
C ARG A 4 11.12 -48.70 -17.59
N LYS A 5 10.83 -47.56 -18.21
CA LYS A 5 11.17 -47.17 -19.60
C LYS A 5 10.85 -45.67 -19.75
N THR A 6 11.74 -44.74 -19.38
CA THR A 6 12.78 -44.07 -20.20
C THR A 6 12.39 -43.74 -21.65
N LEU A 7 12.31 -42.43 -21.93
CA LEU A 7 12.98 -41.64 -22.99
C LEU A 7 12.15 -40.35 -23.21
N GLY A 8 12.68 -39.13 -23.30
CA GLY A 8 14.06 -38.69 -23.42
C GLY A 8 14.19 -37.20 -23.07
N ALA A 9 15.42 -36.84 -22.70
CA ALA A 9 15.85 -35.48 -22.47
C ALA A 9 15.94 -34.70 -23.79
N ALA A 10 15.50 -33.44 -23.76
CA ALA A 10 16.02 -32.38 -24.61
C ALA A 10 16.03 -31.10 -23.78
N ALA A 11 17.18 -30.83 -23.15
CA ALA A 11 17.52 -29.49 -22.71
C ALA A 11 17.99 -28.72 -23.93
N LEU A 12 17.31 -27.62 -24.27
CA LEU A 12 17.92 -26.55 -25.05
C LEU A 12 17.87 -25.26 -24.23
N VAL A 13 19.07 -24.78 -23.97
CA VAL A 13 19.42 -23.57 -23.24
C VAL A 13 18.83 -22.36 -23.97
N ALA A 14 18.01 -21.58 -23.26
CA ALA A 14 17.75 -20.19 -23.61
C ALA A 14 18.24 -19.32 -22.46
N THR A 15 19.54 -19.05 -22.43
CA THR A 15 20.12 -17.90 -21.73
C THR A 15 19.58 -16.63 -22.39
N ALA A 16 18.53 -16.04 -21.83
CA ALA A 16 18.21 -14.65 -22.09
C ALA A 16 19.20 -13.79 -21.30
N VAL A 17 20.31 -13.43 -21.95
CA VAL A 17 21.12 -12.29 -21.54
C VAL A 17 20.25 -11.06 -21.79
N LEU A 18 19.59 -10.54 -20.76
CA LEU A 18 19.10 -9.16 -20.80
C LEU A 18 20.33 -8.27 -20.68
N ALA A 19 20.90 -7.96 -21.85
CA ALA A 19 21.81 -6.86 -22.00
C ALA A 19 21.11 -5.59 -21.49
N SER A 20 21.71 -5.00 -20.46
CA SER A 20 21.51 -3.62 -20.08
C SER A 20 21.64 -2.74 -21.32
N VAL A 21 20.52 -2.23 -21.84
CA VAL A 21 20.52 -1.05 -22.69
C VAL A 21 20.04 0.10 -21.82
N ALA A 22 21.01 0.82 -21.26
CA ALA A 22 20.84 2.24 -21.04
C ALA A 22 20.49 2.86 -22.40
N GLY A 23 19.26 3.32 -22.53
CA GLY A 23 18.74 3.96 -23.73
C GLY A 23 17.98 5.19 -23.33
N CYS A 24 18.71 6.28 -23.08
CA CYS A 24 18.21 7.60 -23.44
C CYS A 24 17.81 7.54 -24.91
N SER A 25 16.53 7.65 -25.20
CA SER A 25 16.06 8.08 -26.51
C SER A 25 14.88 9.01 -26.30
N GLY A 26 15.21 10.29 -26.16
CA GLY A 26 14.35 11.33 -26.68
C GLY A 26 14.05 10.99 -28.14
N ARG A 27 12.79 11.11 -28.51
CA ARG A 27 12.40 11.24 -29.90
C ARG A 27 11.75 12.60 -30.00
N ASP A 28 12.61 13.52 -30.41
CA ASP A 28 12.29 14.86 -30.84
C ASP A 28 11.31 14.82 -32.00
N ASP A 29 10.50 15.87 -32.02
CA ASP A 29 9.61 16.24 -33.10
C ASP A 29 10.39 16.35 -34.42
N ASP A 30 9.76 15.87 -35.49
CA ASP A 30 10.17 16.17 -36.85
C ASP A 30 10.04 17.70 -37.07
N ASP A 31 11.17 18.41 -37.03
CA ASP A 31 11.45 19.60 -37.85
C ASP A 31 12.97 19.94 -37.78
N ASN A 32 13.71 19.32 -38.71
CA ASN A 32 14.88 19.86 -39.42
C ASN A 32 15.92 20.71 -38.66
N ASP A 33 16.94 20.08 -38.09
CA ASP A 33 18.38 20.31 -38.38
C ASP A 33 19.28 19.43 -37.47
N THR A 34 20.29 18.75 -38.05
CA THR A 34 21.34 17.95 -37.35
C THR A 34 22.72 18.62 -37.56
N PRO A 35 23.84 18.24 -36.88
CA PRO A 35 24.04 17.28 -35.77
C PRO A 35 25.06 17.69 -34.64
N ASP A 36 24.97 16.98 -33.51
CA ASP A 36 26.01 16.36 -32.65
C ASP A 36 27.25 17.16 -32.12
N SER A 37 27.42 17.14 -30.79
CA SER A 37 28.74 16.95 -30.14
C SER A 37 28.58 16.49 -28.68
N GLY A 38 29.08 15.29 -28.40
CA GLY A 38 29.10 14.65 -27.08
C GLY A 38 30.14 15.20 -26.08
N PRO A 39 30.68 14.35 -25.19
CA PRO A 39 30.49 14.46 -23.74
C PRO A 39 31.65 15.12 -22.98
N GLY A 40 31.33 15.86 -21.92
CA GLY A 40 32.28 16.25 -20.88
C GLY A 40 31.91 17.55 -20.16
N CYS A 41 31.60 17.46 -18.87
CA CYS A 41 32.12 18.37 -17.84
C CYS A 41 31.55 18.01 -16.46
N THR A 42 32.44 17.49 -15.63
CA THR A 42 32.42 17.56 -14.17
C THR A 42 32.61 19.01 -13.70
N GLY A 43 31.86 19.45 -12.69
CA GLY A 43 32.36 20.42 -11.71
C GLY A 43 31.57 21.72 -11.49
N ALA A 44 31.10 21.84 -10.25
CA ALA A 44 31.10 23.03 -9.38
C ALA A 44 30.16 24.22 -9.64
N CYS A 45 29.64 24.68 -8.50
CA CYS A 45 28.70 25.75 -8.22
C CYS A 45 29.16 27.13 -8.72
N GLY A 46 28.20 27.97 -9.12
CA GLY A 46 28.42 29.39 -9.44
C GLY A 46 27.17 30.21 -9.15
N ASP A 47 27.42 31.39 -8.58
CA ASP A 47 26.56 32.24 -7.77
C ASP A 47 25.47 33.06 -8.49
N ALA A 48 24.65 33.68 -7.66
CA ALA A 48 23.46 34.51 -7.91
C ALA A 48 23.53 35.56 -9.05
N GLY A 49 22.43 35.65 -9.79
CA GLY A 49 22.00 36.83 -10.56
C GLY A 49 20.56 37.20 -10.20
N THR A 50 20.31 38.49 -9.98
CA THR A 50 19.05 39.10 -9.49
C THR A 50 17.84 38.89 -10.40
N PRO A 51 16.58 38.89 -9.87
CA PRO A 51 15.39 38.60 -10.66
C PRO A 51 14.90 39.82 -11.44
N ASP A 52 14.79 39.69 -12.76
CA ASP A 52 14.05 40.63 -13.59
C ASP A 52 12.60 40.14 -13.76
N ALA A 53 11.66 41.03 -13.45
CA ALA A 53 10.24 40.75 -13.40
C ALA A 53 9.62 40.72 -14.81
N GLY A 54 9.20 39.53 -15.25
CA GLY A 54 8.39 39.31 -16.45
C GLY A 54 7.21 38.37 -16.15
N PRO A 55 6.15 38.37 -16.98
CA PRO A 55 4.91 37.67 -16.69
C PRO A 55 5.14 36.17 -16.57
N VAL A 56 4.63 35.57 -15.50
CA VAL A 56 4.68 34.12 -15.26
C VAL A 56 3.84 33.39 -16.30
N ASP A 57 4.51 32.83 -17.30
CA ASP A 57 3.92 31.84 -18.20
C ASP A 57 3.63 30.54 -17.44
N ALA A 58 2.45 29.98 -17.73
CA ALA A 58 1.91 28.78 -17.12
C ALA A 58 2.69 27.52 -17.55
N GLY A 59 3.79 27.26 -16.84
CA GLY A 59 4.63 26.07 -17.00
C GLY A 59 5.51 25.91 -15.77
N GLY A 60 4.89 25.93 -14.58
CA GLY A 60 5.63 25.79 -13.34
C GLY A 60 6.06 24.34 -13.14
N ASP A 61 7.37 24.10 -13.23
CA ASP A 61 8.02 23.02 -12.49
C ASP A 61 7.37 22.95 -11.11
N ALA A 62 6.98 21.75 -10.67
CA ALA A 62 6.53 21.52 -9.31
C ALA A 62 7.69 21.87 -8.37
N GLY A 63 7.79 23.16 -8.02
CA GLY A 63 8.89 23.72 -7.27
C GLY A 63 9.11 22.91 -6.00
N SER A 64 10.39 22.69 -5.66
CA SER A 64 10.78 21.97 -4.44
C SER A 64 9.91 22.41 -3.28
N ALA A 65 9.03 21.51 -2.83
CA ALA A 65 8.13 21.80 -1.73
C ALA A 65 8.98 22.19 -0.52
N VAL A 66 8.76 23.38 0.03
CA VAL A 66 9.41 23.78 1.27
C VAL A 66 8.89 22.86 2.36
N CYS A 67 9.76 21.97 2.84
CA CYS A 67 9.40 20.99 3.85
C CYS A 67 9.08 21.73 5.16
N PRO A 68 7.89 21.52 5.75
CA PRO A 68 7.60 22.11 7.05
C PRO A 68 8.52 21.49 8.10
N ASP A 69 8.88 22.28 9.12
CA ASP A 69 9.65 21.75 10.25
C ASP A 69 8.87 20.62 10.95
N PRO A 70 9.54 19.51 11.34
CA PRO A 70 8.89 18.46 12.09
C PRO A 70 8.46 18.97 13.47
N VAL A 71 7.23 18.63 13.86
CA VAL A 71 6.72 18.88 15.22
C VAL A 71 6.83 17.57 15.99
N ASN A 72 7.52 17.59 17.14
CA ASN A 72 7.82 16.39 17.94
C ASN A 72 8.50 15.26 17.14
N GLY A 73 9.36 15.62 16.18
CA GLY A 73 10.06 14.65 15.32
C GLY A 73 9.19 14.00 14.25
N MET A 74 7.95 14.47 14.05
CA MET A 74 7.01 13.97 13.05
C MET A 74 6.63 15.07 12.06
N GLY A 75 6.33 14.68 10.84
CA GLY A 75 5.68 15.52 9.84
C GLY A 75 4.18 15.71 10.10
N PRO A 76 3.47 16.39 9.18
CA PRO A 76 2.05 16.66 9.33
C PRO A 76 1.18 15.41 9.43
N ILE A 77 1.51 14.35 8.67
CA ILE A 77 0.75 13.10 8.67
C ILE A 77 1.00 12.32 9.97
N GLY A 78 2.26 12.18 10.40
CA GLY A 78 2.62 11.52 11.65
C GLY A 78 1.95 12.17 12.85
N ASN A 79 1.98 13.51 12.94
CA ASN A 79 1.29 14.26 13.97
C ASN A 79 -0.23 14.02 13.94
N MET A 80 -0.85 14.09 12.76
CA MET A 80 -2.28 13.82 12.59
C MET A 80 -2.65 12.41 13.06
N ARG A 81 -1.86 11.38 12.71
CA ARG A 81 -2.08 10.02 13.18
C ARG A 81 -1.84 9.84 14.67
N ALA A 82 -0.97 10.63 15.29
CA ALA A 82 -0.67 10.53 16.72
C ALA A 82 -1.76 11.21 17.56
N THR A 83 -2.13 12.44 17.22
CA THR A 83 -2.98 13.29 18.08
C THR A 83 -4.39 13.52 17.54
N GLY A 84 -4.62 13.23 16.27
CA GLY A 84 -5.89 13.48 15.60
C GLY A 84 -7.05 12.74 16.26
N ARG A 85 -8.17 13.45 16.38
CA ARG A 85 -9.46 12.94 16.83
C ARG A 85 -10.38 12.82 15.63
N ARG A 86 -11.32 11.88 15.74
CA ARG A 86 -12.34 11.68 14.72
C ARG A 86 -13.11 12.98 14.50
N GLY A 87 -13.16 13.44 13.25
CA GLY A 87 -13.85 14.67 12.86
C GLY A 87 -12.99 15.93 12.92
N ASP A 88 -11.72 15.82 13.31
CA ASP A 88 -10.75 16.89 13.13
C ASP A 88 -10.55 17.16 11.63
N LYS A 89 -10.46 18.43 11.25
CA LYS A 89 -10.16 18.79 9.86
C LYS A 89 -8.75 18.34 9.50
N ALA A 90 -8.63 17.63 8.39
CA ALA A 90 -7.37 17.22 7.80
C ALA A 90 -7.10 18.06 6.55
N VAL A 91 -5.94 18.73 6.51
CA VAL A 91 -5.45 19.46 5.34
C VAL A 91 -4.07 18.93 5.02
N LEU A 92 -3.94 18.33 3.84
CA LEU A 92 -2.71 17.76 3.32
C LEU A 92 -2.37 18.51 2.03
N ASN A 93 -1.21 19.15 1.97
CA ASN A 93 -0.78 19.89 0.78
C ASN A 93 0.41 19.19 0.13
N GLY A 94 0.41 19.10 -1.19
CA GLY A 94 1.51 18.51 -1.97
C GLY A 94 1.84 17.06 -1.60
N VAL A 95 0.86 16.27 -1.18
CA VAL A 95 1.07 14.84 -0.88
C VAL A 95 1.09 14.02 -2.16
N VAL A 96 1.88 12.95 -2.19
CA VAL A 96 2.05 12.10 -3.37
C VAL A 96 1.34 10.77 -3.17
N VAL A 97 0.55 10.34 -4.15
CA VAL A 97 -0.05 9.01 -4.17
C VAL A 97 1.04 7.95 -4.32
N THR A 98 1.16 7.06 -3.35
CA THR A 98 2.18 6.00 -3.35
C THR A 98 1.62 4.63 -3.71
N ALA A 99 0.33 4.39 -3.45
CA ALA A 99 -0.31 3.11 -3.70
C ALA A 99 -1.81 3.28 -3.88
N VAL A 100 -2.43 2.43 -4.70
CA VAL A 100 -3.87 2.46 -4.96
C VAL A 100 -4.49 1.12 -4.56
N SER A 101 -5.33 1.16 -3.52
CA SER A 101 -5.99 -0.03 -2.98
C SER A 101 -7.19 -0.46 -3.83
N ASN A 102 -8.06 0.46 -4.21
CA ASN A 102 -9.27 0.10 -4.96
C ASN A 102 -9.79 1.31 -5.71
N ILE A 103 -10.27 1.05 -6.92
CA ILE A 103 -10.99 2.02 -7.73
C ILE A 103 -12.25 1.31 -8.20
N ASN A 104 -13.39 1.95 -7.99
CA ASN A 104 -14.67 1.53 -8.55
C ASN A 104 -15.30 2.73 -9.25
N ARG A 105 -15.62 2.57 -10.53
CA ARG A 105 -16.28 3.59 -11.34
C ARG A 105 -17.76 3.27 -11.47
N GLY A 106 -18.60 4.15 -10.94
CA GLY A 106 -20.04 4.08 -11.11
C GLY A 106 -20.48 4.36 -12.55
N SER A 107 -21.72 4.01 -12.88
CA SER A 107 -22.31 4.20 -14.22
C SER A 107 -22.38 5.66 -14.65
N ALA A 108 -22.48 6.59 -13.70
CA ALA A 108 -22.44 8.04 -13.94
C ALA A 108 -21.03 8.60 -14.17
N GLY A 109 -19.99 7.74 -14.11
CA GLY A 109 -18.59 8.14 -14.23
C GLY A 109 -17.94 8.59 -12.93
N ASP A 110 -18.67 8.57 -11.82
CA ASP A 110 -18.15 8.91 -10.49
C ASP A 110 -17.26 7.80 -9.94
N TYR A 111 -16.18 8.17 -9.26
CA TYR A 111 -15.25 7.22 -8.66
C TYR A 111 -15.42 7.11 -7.15
N ILE A 112 -15.46 5.87 -6.66
CA ILE A 112 -15.04 5.50 -5.30
C ILE A 112 -13.59 5.07 -5.41
N ALA A 113 -12.72 5.69 -4.62
CA ALA A 113 -11.29 5.44 -4.71
C ALA A 113 -10.66 5.37 -3.32
N ARG A 114 -9.77 4.39 -3.16
CA ARG A 114 -9.06 4.08 -1.93
C ARG A 114 -7.59 3.97 -2.25
N PHE A 115 -6.77 4.81 -1.62
CA PHE A 115 -5.36 4.93 -1.95
C PHE A 115 -4.57 5.49 -0.77
N TRP A 116 -3.25 5.35 -0.81
CA TRP A 116 -2.35 5.92 0.19
C TRP A 116 -1.58 7.08 -0.39
N VAL A 117 -1.36 8.08 0.46
CA VAL A 117 -0.53 9.24 0.17
C VAL A 117 0.53 9.41 1.24
N VAL A 118 1.66 9.98 0.86
CA VAL A 118 2.70 10.44 1.78
C VAL A 118 3.02 11.89 1.51
N ASN A 119 3.50 12.61 2.51
CA ASN A 119 4.19 13.86 2.25
C ASN A 119 5.62 13.52 1.78
N PRO A 120 6.09 14.00 0.62
CA PRO A 120 7.42 13.65 0.12
C PRO A 120 8.57 14.09 1.03
N CYS A 121 8.35 15.11 1.87
CA CYS A 121 9.30 15.52 2.92
C CYS A 121 9.36 14.55 4.11
N PHE A 122 8.31 13.76 4.31
CA PHE A 122 8.16 12.81 5.40
C PHE A 122 7.68 11.45 4.86
N PRO A 123 8.48 10.77 4.01
CA PRO A 123 8.03 9.61 3.25
C PRO A 123 7.71 8.38 4.11
N LYS A 124 8.13 8.39 5.39
CA LYS A 124 7.83 7.36 6.38
C LYS A 124 6.42 7.47 6.97
N GLU A 125 5.72 8.57 6.69
CA GLU A 125 4.42 8.88 7.29
C GLU A 125 3.34 8.88 6.21
N GLY A 126 2.68 7.74 6.02
CA GLY A 126 1.56 7.65 5.10
C GLY A 126 0.20 7.73 5.79
N ILE A 127 -0.82 8.02 4.98
CA ILE A 127 -2.22 7.98 5.40
C ILE A 127 -3.10 7.47 4.26
N TYR A 128 -4.13 6.73 4.66
CA TYR A 128 -5.13 6.22 3.74
C TYR A 128 -6.14 7.32 3.40
N VAL A 129 -6.56 7.38 2.14
CA VAL A 129 -7.60 8.28 1.65
C VAL A 129 -8.76 7.43 1.15
N ASP A 130 -9.94 7.66 1.71
CA ASP A 130 -11.18 6.99 1.32
C ASP A 130 -12.11 8.01 0.67
N LYS A 131 -12.04 8.07 -0.65
CA LYS A 131 -12.84 8.95 -1.50
C LYS A 131 -14.14 8.24 -1.89
N PHE A 132 -15.26 8.92 -1.66
CA PHE A 132 -16.59 8.46 -2.01
C PHE A 132 -17.18 9.20 -3.21
N TYR A 133 -18.25 8.67 -3.78
CA TYR A 133 -18.90 9.26 -4.96
C TYR A 133 -19.68 10.55 -4.65
N THR A 134 -19.99 10.80 -3.36
CA THR A 134 -20.67 12.02 -2.90
C THR A 134 -19.71 13.18 -2.64
N ASP A 135 -18.41 12.98 -2.82
CA ASP A 135 -17.39 14.00 -2.58
C ASP A 135 -17.39 15.09 -3.68
N ILE A 136 -16.73 16.23 -3.40
CA ILE A 136 -16.74 17.41 -4.28
C ILE A 136 -16.22 17.05 -5.67
N VAL A 137 -15.08 16.34 -5.71
CA VAL A 137 -14.46 15.92 -6.96
C VAL A 137 -14.89 14.49 -7.27
N LYS A 138 -15.86 14.35 -8.18
CA LYS A 138 -16.47 13.06 -8.46
C LYS A 138 -15.66 12.19 -9.41
N ASN A 139 -15.00 12.79 -10.40
CA ASN A 139 -14.32 12.14 -11.52
C ASN A 139 -12.81 11.92 -11.30
N TYR A 140 -12.30 12.08 -10.07
CA TYR A 140 -10.88 11.85 -9.79
C TYR A 140 -10.58 10.35 -9.63
N GLU A 141 -9.74 9.84 -10.51
CA GLU A 141 -9.14 8.51 -10.47
C GLU A 141 -7.67 8.62 -10.04
N PRO A 142 -7.27 8.05 -8.90
CA PRO A 142 -5.90 8.19 -8.40
C PRO A 142 -4.91 7.37 -9.21
N VAL A 143 -3.76 7.97 -9.52
CA VAL A 143 -2.62 7.30 -10.13
C VAL A 143 -1.40 7.47 -9.22
N VAL A 144 -0.60 6.41 -9.07
CA VAL A 144 0.67 6.47 -8.32
C VAL A 144 1.56 7.56 -8.94
N GLY A 145 2.07 8.47 -8.09
CA GLY A 145 2.83 9.65 -8.50
C GLY A 145 2.01 10.93 -8.62
N ASP A 146 0.68 10.88 -8.54
CA ASP A 146 -0.14 12.10 -8.47
C ASP A 146 0.23 12.95 -7.25
N VAL A 147 0.42 14.25 -7.48
CA VAL A 147 0.62 15.25 -6.42
C VAL A 147 -0.70 15.92 -6.12
N LEU A 148 -1.15 15.86 -4.86
CA LEU A 148 -2.49 16.25 -4.43
C LEU A 148 -2.47 17.25 -3.29
N ASP A 149 -3.40 18.20 -3.33
CA ASP A 149 -3.90 18.91 -2.16
C ASP A 149 -5.22 18.27 -1.74
N ILE A 150 -5.33 17.81 -0.49
CA ILE A 150 -6.48 17.09 0.05
C ILE A 150 -7.00 17.84 1.28
N THR A 151 -8.30 18.11 1.29
CA THR A 151 -9.01 18.59 2.48
C THR A 151 -10.16 17.64 2.81
N GLY A 152 -10.25 17.22 4.06
CA GLY A 152 -11.32 16.34 4.55
C GLY A 152 -11.31 16.27 6.07
N PHE A 153 -11.70 15.12 6.60
CA PHE A 153 -11.72 14.84 8.03
C PHE A 153 -10.83 13.66 8.36
N PHE A 154 -10.04 13.81 9.42
CA PHE A 154 -9.31 12.72 10.02
C PHE A 154 -10.26 11.79 10.77
N ARG A 155 -10.00 10.49 10.64
CA ARG A 155 -10.71 9.43 11.33
C ARG A 155 -9.78 8.25 11.55
N ARG A 156 -10.01 7.48 12.61
CA ARG A 156 -9.61 6.07 12.67
C ARG A 156 -10.85 5.23 12.49
N PHE A 157 -10.83 4.25 11.59
CA PHE A 157 -11.97 3.35 11.41
C PHE A 157 -12.34 2.68 12.73
N LEU A 158 -13.64 2.43 12.92
CA LEU A 158 -14.16 1.87 14.16
C LEU A 158 -13.59 0.46 14.36
N PRO A 159 -13.37 0.04 15.62
CA PRO A 159 -13.00 -1.33 15.95
C PRO A 159 -13.87 -2.39 15.26
N ASN A 160 -15.18 -2.14 15.19
CA ASN A 160 -16.16 -3.06 14.62
C ASN A 160 -16.21 -3.05 13.08
N GLY A 161 -15.43 -2.19 12.41
CA GLY A 161 -15.35 -2.13 10.95
C GLY A 161 -16.62 -1.62 10.24
N ASP A 162 -17.67 -1.23 10.98
CA ASP A 162 -18.97 -0.81 10.44
C ASP A 162 -18.89 0.41 9.53
N ASP A 163 -17.83 1.19 9.69
CA ASP A 163 -17.59 2.41 8.92
C ASP A 163 -16.71 2.24 7.69
N ASN A 164 -16.30 1.02 7.41
CA ASN A 164 -15.55 0.66 6.22
C ASN A 164 -16.14 -0.60 5.56
N VAL A 165 -17.43 -0.53 5.25
CA VAL A 165 -18.04 -1.52 4.35
C VAL A 165 -17.40 -1.36 2.96
N PRO A 166 -16.96 -2.44 2.28
CA PRO A 166 -17.15 -3.86 2.63
C PRO A 166 -16.00 -4.53 3.41
N SER A 167 -14.83 -3.90 3.55
CA SER A 167 -13.65 -4.52 4.14
C SER A 167 -13.50 -4.14 5.62
N GLY A 168 -14.30 -4.75 6.51
CA GLY A 168 -14.13 -4.62 7.97
C GLY A 168 -12.73 -4.99 8.50
N ARG A 169 -11.84 -5.46 7.62
CA ARG A 169 -10.42 -5.77 7.85
C ARG A 169 -9.50 -4.55 7.91
N ASP A 170 -10.03 -3.36 7.64
CA ASP A 170 -9.31 -2.10 7.76
C ASP A 170 -9.61 -1.36 9.07
N ALA A 171 -10.27 -1.99 10.06
CA ALA A 171 -10.51 -1.37 11.36
C ALA A 171 -9.21 -0.80 11.97
N TYR A 172 -9.36 0.22 12.81
CA TYR A 172 -8.27 1.00 13.41
C TYR A 172 -7.41 1.82 12.44
N ARG A 173 -7.54 1.63 11.11
CA ARG A 173 -6.75 2.38 10.12
C ARG A 173 -7.02 3.89 10.22
N PRO A 174 -5.96 4.71 10.30
CA PRO A 174 -6.07 6.16 10.13
C PRO A 174 -6.40 6.52 8.68
N VAL A 175 -7.42 7.36 8.48
CA VAL A 175 -7.96 7.72 7.16
C VAL A 175 -8.31 9.20 7.10
N VAL A 176 -8.18 9.79 5.90
CA VAL A 176 -8.80 11.06 5.53
C VAL A 176 -9.96 10.79 4.58
N LYS A 177 -11.16 11.29 4.93
CA LYS A 177 -12.39 11.10 4.13
C LYS A 177 -13.39 12.23 4.36
N SER A 178 -14.54 12.16 3.70
CA SER A 178 -15.69 13.05 3.97
C SER A 178 -16.41 12.73 5.28
N ASP A 179 -17.42 13.53 5.60
CA ASP A 179 -18.33 13.32 6.71
C ASP A 179 -19.26 12.09 6.57
N PHE A 180 -19.18 11.37 5.44
CA PHE A 180 -19.97 10.16 5.23
C PHE A 180 -19.71 9.13 6.33
N GLN A 181 -20.77 8.80 7.08
CA GLN A 181 -20.75 7.94 8.27
C GLN A 181 -19.77 8.41 9.36
N LEU A 182 -19.37 9.69 9.38
CA LEU A 182 -18.45 10.21 10.40
C LEU A 182 -19.09 10.19 11.78
N ASN A 183 -20.40 10.46 11.85
CA ASN A 183 -21.23 10.41 13.07
C ASN A 183 -20.67 11.27 14.21
N VAL A 184 -20.05 12.42 13.89
CA VAL A 184 -19.57 13.42 14.87
C VAL A 184 -20.38 14.69 14.70
N SER A 185 -21.07 15.11 15.77
CA SER A 185 -21.88 16.32 15.76
C SER A 185 -21.00 17.55 15.46
N GLY A 186 -21.43 18.39 14.52
CA GLY A 186 -20.71 19.60 14.11
C GLY A 186 -19.61 19.41 13.05
N SER A 187 -19.25 18.17 12.69
CA SER A 187 -18.32 17.89 11.59
C SER A 187 -19.08 17.53 10.31
N THR A 188 -19.31 18.54 9.46
CA THR A 188 -19.98 18.37 8.16
C THR A 188 -19.08 18.82 7.01
N GLY A 189 -19.10 18.11 5.89
CA GLY A 189 -18.37 18.46 4.68
C GLY A 189 -17.86 17.26 3.87
N SER A 190 -17.53 17.53 2.61
CA SER A 190 -17.03 16.54 1.67
C SER A 190 -15.50 16.51 1.62
N LEU A 191 -14.95 15.42 1.09
CA LEU A 191 -13.54 15.36 0.70
C LEU A 191 -13.36 16.25 -0.55
N SER A 192 -12.32 17.07 -0.53
CA SER A 192 -11.86 17.83 -1.69
C SER A 192 -10.46 17.34 -2.05
N ILE A 193 -10.24 17.04 -3.33
CA ILE A 193 -8.95 16.60 -3.87
C ILE A 193 -8.63 17.50 -5.07
N THR A 194 -7.50 18.20 -5.03
CA THR A 194 -7.00 18.99 -6.15
C THR A 194 -5.69 18.39 -6.63
N LYS A 195 -5.65 17.88 -7.86
CA LYS A 195 -4.41 17.43 -8.49
C LYS A 195 -3.58 18.63 -8.91
N ARG A 196 -2.33 18.68 -8.43
CA ARG A 196 -1.35 19.73 -8.72
C ARG A 196 -0.41 19.37 -9.86
N GLY A 197 -0.24 18.08 -10.10
CA GLY A 197 0.65 17.55 -11.12
C GLY A 197 0.94 16.08 -10.88
N THR A 198 2.06 15.62 -11.42
CA THR A 198 2.58 14.26 -11.27
C THR A 198 4.06 14.33 -10.98
N THR A 199 4.56 13.40 -10.17
CA THR A 199 5.98 13.29 -9.83
C THR A 199 6.37 11.83 -9.67
N THR A 200 7.66 11.55 -9.58
CA THR A 200 8.14 10.24 -9.16
C THR A 200 7.80 10.05 -7.67
N PRO A 201 7.08 8.98 -7.28
CA PRO A 201 6.83 8.71 -5.87
C PRO A 201 8.14 8.62 -5.07
N PRO A 202 8.14 9.02 -3.79
CA PRO A 202 9.26 8.74 -2.91
C PRO A 202 9.62 7.25 -2.92
N ALA A 203 10.92 6.95 -2.85
CA ALA A 203 11.39 5.58 -2.76
C ALA A 203 10.80 4.87 -1.53
N ASP A 204 10.53 3.57 -1.67
CA ASP A 204 10.10 2.73 -0.56
C ASP A 204 11.10 2.82 0.59
N PHE A 205 10.60 2.86 1.84
CA PHE A 205 11.48 2.83 3.00
C PHE A 205 12.13 1.43 3.14
N GLU A 206 13.46 1.38 3.10
CA GLU A 206 14.19 0.13 3.27
C GLU A 206 14.12 -0.32 4.73
N ALA A 207 13.47 -1.45 4.97
CA ALA A 207 13.24 -1.99 6.30
C ALA A 207 14.54 -2.53 6.91
N PRO A 208 14.84 -2.22 8.19
CA PRO A 208 16.00 -2.79 8.86
C PRO A 208 15.85 -4.29 9.11
N ALA A 209 16.96 -4.97 9.41
CA ALA A 209 16.92 -6.35 9.89
C ALA A 209 16.06 -6.47 11.16
N GLY A 210 15.29 -7.56 11.27
CA GLY A 210 14.40 -7.78 12.42
C GLY A 210 13.07 -6.99 12.36
N PHE A 211 12.73 -6.40 11.22
CA PHE A 211 11.49 -5.66 10.99
C PHE A 211 10.21 -6.41 11.41
N GLY A 212 10.23 -7.73 11.25
CA GLY A 212 9.04 -8.48 10.89
C GLY A 212 8.19 -9.08 11.99
N ASN A 213 8.54 -9.00 13.28
CA ASN A 213 7.78 -9.73 14.31
C ASN A 213 6.35 -9.15 14.52
N SER A 214 5.44 -9.46 13.58
CA SER A 214 4.03 -9.13 13.56
C SER A 214 3.17 -10.19 14.25
N GLU A 215 3.67 -11.42 14.37
CA GLU A 215 3.10 -12.50 15.18
C GLU A 215 4.02 -12.85 16.35
N GLY A 216 3.58 -12.56 17.59
CA GLY A 216 4.26 -13.11 18.77
C GLY A 216 4.27 -12.28 20.06
N GLY A 217 3.58 -11.13 20.16
CA GLY A 217 3.69 -10.34 21.39
C GLY A 217 2.66 -9.23 21.57
N THR A 218 2.70 -8.61 22.75
CA THR A 218 1.86 -7.48 23.19
C THR A 218 2.14 -6.17 22.42
N THR A 219 2.98 -6.19 21.38
CA THR A 219 3.45 -5.01 20.65
C THR A 219 3.06 -5.07 19.19
N LYS A 220 2.66 -3.93 18.63
CA LYS A 220 2.36 -3.73 17.20
C LYS A 220 3.65 -3.30 16.49
N PRO A 221 4.12 -4.00 15.44
CA PRO A 221 5.42 -3.70 14.83
C PRO A 221 5.41 -2.42 13.99
N ASN A 222 6.49 -1.64 14.12
CA ASN A 222 6.82 -0.44 13.33
C ASN A 222 5.62 0.51 13.04
N PRO A 223 4.83 0.93 14.06
CA PRO A 223 3.64 1.77 13.86
C PRO A 223 3.97 3.15 13.27
N GLU A 224 5.21 3.61 13.40
CA GLU A 224 5.69 4.85 12.81
C GLU A 224 5.63 4.82 11.27
N LEU A 225 5.72 3.64 10.64
CA LEU A 225 5.68 3.47 9.18
C LEU A 225 4.28 3.24 8.60
N ALA A 226 3.22 3.32 9.41
CA ALA A 226 1.86 3.03 8.96
C ALA A 226 1.46 3.86 7.71
N GLY A 227 0.83 3.22 6.73
CA GLY A 227 0.43 3.82 5.46
C GLY A 227 1.56 4.19 4.50
N ALA A 228 2.84 4.04 4.88
CA ALA A 228 3.97 4.28 4.00
C ALA A 228 4.32 3.02 3.19
N ARG A 229 4.98 3.20 2.05
CA ARG A 229 5.56 2.06 1.32
C ARG A 229 6.89 1.66 1.92
N VAL A 230 7.09 0.36 2.07
CA VAL A 230 8.31 -0.24 2.61
C VAL A 230 8.84 -1.30 1.65
N HIS A 231 10.16 -1.45 1.60
CA HIS A 231 10.87 -2.53 0.95
C HIS A 231 11.56 -3.35 2.03
N ILE A 232 11.20 -4.62 2.16
CA ILE A 232 11.85 -5.55 3.07
C ILE A 232 12.90 -6.31 2.27
N PRO A 233 14.21 -6.10 2.53
CA PRO A 233 15.27 -6.70 1.73
C PRO A 233 15.28 -8.23 1.78
N GLY A 234 15.69 -8.84 0.66
CA GLY A 234 15.86 -10.29 0.54
C GLY A 234 17.25 -10.81 0.94
N PRO A 235 17.45 -12.14 0.89
CA PRO A 235 16.47 -13.14 0.50
C PRO A 235 15.43 -13.40 1.61
N LEU A 236 14.16 -13.49 1.24
CA LEU A 236 13.08 -13.92 2.13
C LEU A 236 12.53 -15.27 1.67
N THR A 237 11.92 -16.02 2.57
CA THR A 237 11.27 -17.31 2.27
C THR A 237 9.92 -17.34 2.97
N ILE A 238 8.89 -17.92 2.35
CA ILE A 238 7.63 -18.17 3.06
C ILE A 238 7.90 -19.16 4.20
N THR A 239 7.72 -18.71 5.43
CA THR A 239 7.93 -19.51 6.66
C THR A 239 6.63 -20.15 7.14
N ASN A 240 5.49 -19.52 6.85
CA ASN A 240 4.17 -20.06 7.15
C ASN A 240 3.16 -19.59 6.09
N ALA A 241 2.64 -20.51 5.29
CA ALA A 241 1.63 -20.20 4.27
C ALA A 241 0.20 -20.03 4.86
N ARG A 242 0.00 -20.41 6.12
CA ARG A 242 -1.27 -20.36 6.86
C ARG A 242 -1.10 -19.76 8.26
N PRO A 243 -0.61 -18.52 8.38
CA PRO A 243 -0.40 -17.90 9.68
C PRO A 243 -1.76 -17.62 10.35
N PRO A 244 -1.93 -17.94 11.65
CA PRO A 244 -3.19 -17.74 12.37
C PRO A 244 -3.76 -16.32 12.23
N ALA A 245 -2.92 -15.28 12.18
CA ALA A 245 -3.37 -13.90 12.02
C ALA A 245 -4.23 -13.68 10.76
N PHE A 246 -3.96 -14.41 9.69
CA PHE A 246 -4.67 -14.29 8.41
C PHE A 246 -5.80 -15.29 8.23
N ARG A 247 -6.17 -16.08 9.25
CA ARG A 247 -7.32 -16.97 9.14
C ARG A 247 -8.61 -16.17 8.99
N GLN A 248 -9.33 -16.34 7.88
CA GLN A 248 -10.48 -15.51 7.53
C GLN A 248 -11.60 -15.62 8.58
N TYR A 249 -11.86 -16.84 9.04
CA TYR A 249 -12.83 -17.16 10.10
C TYR A 249 -12.13 -17.97 11.20
N PRO A 250 -11.49 -17.29 12.17
CA PRO A 250 -10.61 -17.96 13.13
C PRO A 250 -11.33 -18.93 14.06
N ASP A 251 -12.63 -18.75 14.27
CA ASP A 251 -13.46 -19.60 15.13
C ASP A 251 -14.20 -20.70 14.40
N ASP A 252 -14.14 -20.74 13.07
CA ASP A 252 -14.59 -21.88 12.31
C ASP A 252 -13.41 -22.86 12.16
N PRO A 253 -13.39 -23.99 12.90
CA PRO A 253 -12.29 -24.94 12.85
C PRO A 253 -12.15 -25.58 11.46
N THR A 254 -13.18 -25.54 10.62
CA THR A 254 -13.18 -26.08 9.26
C THR A 254 -12.79 -25.04 8.21
N ASN A 255 -12.71 -23.76 8.58
CA ASN A 255 -12.25 -22.73 7.67
C ASN A 255 -10.74 -22.80 7.48
N ASP A 256 -10.33 -23.08 6.25
CA ASP A 256 -8.94 -23.17 5.82
C ASP A 256 -8.56 -22.02 4.87
N ASN A 257 -9.36 -20.94 4.87
CA ASN A 257 -9.11 -19.77 4.03
C ASN A 257 -8.20 -18.79 4.79
N TYR A 258 -7.05 -18.51 4.20
CA TYR A 258 -6.09 -17.53 4.71
C TYR A 258 -5.93 -16.41 3.69
N VAL A 259 -5.87 -15.17 4.18
CA VAL A 259 -5.79 -13.93 3.38
C VAL A 259 -4.38 -13.32 3.35
N GLY A 260 -3.37 -14.17 3.53
CA GLY A 260 -1.97 -13.79 3.56
C GLY A 260 -1.07 -14.93 4.05
N PHE A 261 0.21 -14.63 4.20
CA PHE A 261 1.26 -15.56 4.62
C PHE A 261 2.34 -14.85 5.45
N GLU A 262 3.21 -15.63 6.06
CA GLU A 262 4.40 -15.15 6.78
C GLU A 262 5.66 -15.44 5.95
N VAL A 263 6.62 -14.51 5.97
CA VAL A 263 7.97 -14.73 5.46
C VAL A 263 9.03 -14.60 6.56
N THR A 264 10.26 -15.01 6.24
CA THR A 264 11.45 -14.87 7.08
C THR A 264 11.47 -13.57 7.88
N GLY A 265 11.68 -13.68 9.19
CA GLY A 265 11.65 -12.55 10.11
C GLY A 265 10.29 -12.28 10.75
N GLY A 266 9.28 -13.12 10.47
CA GLY A 266 7.93 -13.05 11.05
C GLY A 266 6.98 -12.10 10.32
N VAL A 267 7.42 -11.53 9.18
CA VAL A 267 6.68 -10.50 8.46
C VAL A 267 5.40 -11.10 7.90
N LEU A 268 4.27 -10.54 8.31
CA LEU A 268 2.97 -10.86 7.72
C LEU A 268 2.74 -10.09 6.42
N VAL A 269 2.36 -10.81 5.37
CA VAL A 269 2.10 -10.29 4.02
C VAL A 269 0.65 -10.60 3.63
N ALA A 270 -0.18 -9.57 3.52
CA ALA A 270 -1.56 -9.68 3.08
C ALA A 270 -1.63 -9.88 1.56
N ASN A 271 -2.49 -10.78 1.07
CA ASN A 271 -2.53 -11.12 -0.36
C ASN A 271 -3.79 -10.64 -1.10
N TYR A 272 -4.53 -9.65 -0.60
CA TYR A 272 -5.79 -9.19 -1.21
C TYR A 272 -5.69 -8.85 -2.71
N LYS A 273 -4.57 -8.27 -3.14
CA LYS A 273 -4.31 -7.88 -4.53
C LYS A 273 -3.61 -8.94 -5.36
N THR A 274 -2.99 -9.91 -4.70
CA THR A 274 -2.14 -10.92 -5.32
C THR A 274 -2.79 -12.30 -5.32
N TYR A 275 -3.89 -12.49 -4.57
CA TYR A 275 -4.59 -13.77 -4.40
C TYR A 275 -5.00 -14.43 -5.72
N GLN A 276 -5.48 -13.67 -6.70
CA GLN A 276 -5.95 -14.23 -7.97
C GLN A 276 -4.87 -14.28 -9.06
N THR A 277 -3.78 -13.54 -8.88
CA THR A 277 -2.79 -13.28 -9.94
C THR A 277 -1.43 -13.90 -9.66
N CYS A 278 -1.03 -14.02 -8.39
CA CYS A 278 0.23 -14.61 -7.95
C CYS A 278 0.14 -15.07 -6.49
N ASP A 279 -0.81 -15.95 -6.16
CA ASP A 279 -0.90 -16.54 -4.83
C ASP A 279 0.16 -17.61 -4.63
N LEU A 280 1.35 -17.17 -4.23
CA LEU A 280 2.51 -18.03 -4.02
C LEU A 280 2.34 -18.97 -2.81
N ARG A 281 1.32 -18.77 -1.97
CA ARG A 281 1.06 -19.63 -0.81
C ARG A 281 0.70 -21.04 -1.20
N VAL A 282 -0.03 -21.22 -2.30
CA VAL A 282 -0.45 -22.55 -2.77
C VAL A 282 0.77 -23.45 -2.97
N SER A 283 1.83 -22.92 -3.58
CA SER A 283 3.06 -23.68 -3.80
C SER A 283 3.80 -24.03 -2.50
N ALA A 284 3.78 -23.14 -1.50
CA ALA A 284 4.37 -23.41 -0.19
C ALA A 284 3.52 -24.43 0.60
N ASP A 285 2.19 -24.36 0.51
CA ASP A 285 1.25 -25.31 1.11
C ASP A 285 1.41 -26.74 0.54
N ASP A 286 1.71 -26.85 -0.76
CA ASP A 286 1.95 -28.13 -1.43
C ASP A 286 3.34 -28.74 -1.14
N GLY A 287 4.09 -28.15 -0.19
CA GLY A 287 5.41 -28.63 0.25
C GLY A 287 6.59 -28.06 -0.55
N GLY A 288 6.34 -27.15 -1.49
CA GLY A 288 7.39 -26.41 -2.20
C GLY A 288 8.03 -25.32 -1.33
N THR A 289 9.12 -24.74 -1.84
CA THR A 289 9.75 -23.58 -1.22
C THR A 289 9.54 -22.35 -2.09
N VAL A 290 9.05 -21.27 -1.49
CA VAL A 290 8.92 -19.97 -2.16
C VAL A 290 9.92 -18.99 -1.58
N THR A 291 10.75 -18.41 -2.44
CA THR A 291 11.75 -17.42 -2.05
C THR A 291 11.57 -16.10 -2.79
N PHE A 292 11.93 -15.01 -2.13
CA PHE A 292 11.95 -13.66 -2.71
C PHE A 292 13.41 -13.17 -2.69
N PRO A 293 14.19 -13.39 -3.75
CA PRO A 293 15.62 -13.09 -3.76
C PRO A 293 15.92 -11.61 -3.51
N ASN A 294 15.10 -10.72 -4.06
CA ASN A 294 15.23 -9.27 -3.93
C ASN A 294 14.35 -8.68 -2.81
N GLY A 295 13.70 -9.54 -2.02
CA GLY A 295 12.76 -9.13 -0.99
C GLY A 295 11.36 -8.82 -1.52
N ILE A 296 10.55 -8.16 -0.70
CA ILE A 296 9.14 -7.82 -0.99
C ILE A 296 8.86 -6.35 -0.67
N ARG A 297 7.88 -5.77 -1.37
CA ARG A 297 7.49 -4.37 -1.20
C ARG A 297 5.99 -4.25 -1.00
N GLY A 298 5.55 -3.11 -0.51
CA GLY A 298 4.13 -2.83 -0.34
C GLY A 298 3.89 -1.74 0.68
N VAL A 299 2.62 -1.46 0.96
CA VAL A 299 2.24 -0.52 2.02
C VAL A 299 2.27 -1.24 3.36
N TRP A 300 2.97 -0.69 4.35
CA TRP A 300 2.91 -1.17 5.72
C TRP A 300 1.71 -0.55 6.42
N ASP A 301 0.67 -1.31 6.75
CA ASP A 301 -0.53 -0.72 7.34
C ASP A 301 -1.26 -1.67 8.29
N THR A 302 -2.25 -1.13 8.99
CA THR A 302 -3.07 -1.86 9.94
C THR A 302 -3.88 -2.95 9.24
N PHE A 303 -3.83 -4.14 9.83
CA PHE A 303 -4.67 -5.27 9.52
C PHE A 303 -5.41 -5.70 10.77
N THR A 304 -6.68 -6.03 10.58
CA THR A 304 -7.50 -6.70 11.59
C THR A 304 -8.25 -7.86 10.96
N ASN A 305 -8.62 -8.85 11.78
CA ASN A 305 -9.63 -9.80 11.34
C ASN A 305 -11.01 -9.13 11.28
N THR A 306 -11.90 -9.60 10.41
CA THR A 306 -13.23 -9.02 10.26
C THR A 306 -13.99 -9.12 11.59
N PRO A 307 -14.38 -7.99 12.20
CA PRO A 307 -15.25 -7.98 13.37
C PRO A 307 -16.62 -8.50 12.98
N CYS A 308 -17.27 -9.20 13.89
CA CYS A 308 -18.57 -9.80 13.65
C CYS A 308 -19.34 -9.75 14.97
N LEU A 309 -20.44 -8.99 15.04
CA LEU A 309 -21.22 -8.87 16.27
C LEU A 309 -21.80 -10.25 16.66
N GLU A 310 -21.70 -10.62 17.94
CA GLU A 310 -22.36 -11.83 18.46
C GLU A 310 -23.86 -11.80 18.06
N GLY A 311 -24.31 -12.83 17.35
CA GLY A 311 -25.71 -12.99 16.98
C GLY A 311 -26.15 -12.32 15.67
N THR A 312 -25.27 -11.63 14.93
CA THR A 312 -25.64 -11.11 13.59
C THR A 312 -24.99 -11.93 12.47
N THR A 313 -25.80 -12.68 11.74
CA THR A 313 -25.45 -13.17 10.41
C THR A 313 -25.56 -12.02 9.42
N THR A 314 -24.45 -11.45 8.95
CA THR A 314 -24.49 -10.60 7.74
C THR A 314 -24.35 -11.51 6.52
N THR A 315 -25.40 -11.58 5.71
CA THR A 315 -25.37 -12.18 4.38
C THR A 315 -24.82 -11.16 3.39
N THR A 316 -23.72 -11.50 2.73
CA THR A 316 -23.46 -10.99 1.38
C THR A 316 -23.04 -12.21 0.57
N ASP A 317 -23.76 -12.43 -0.54
CA ASP A 317 -23.54 -13.48 -1.54
C ASP A 317 -24.05 -14.91 -1.23
N GLY A 318 -25.37 -15.04 -1.06
CA GLY A 318 -26.12 -16.23 -1.51
C GLY A 318 -25.87 -17.59 -0.83
N GLY A 319 -25.11 -17.65 0.26
CA GLY A 319 -24.81 -18.88 1.02
C GLY A 319 -25.13 -18.76 2.51
N THR A 320 -25.47 -19.88 3.16
CA THR A 320 -25.82 -19.92 4.59
C THR A 320 -24.58 -20.06 5.49
N ARG A 321 -24.66 -19.35 6.64
CA ARG A 321 -23.81 -19.36 7.84
C ARG A 321 -22.50 -18.58 7.79
N PHE A 322 -22.54 -17.44 8.49
CA PHE A 322 -21.41 -16.68 8.99
C PHE A 322 -21.27 -16.97 10.49
N THR A 323 -20.15 -17.52 10.94
CA THR A 323 -19.85 -17.69 12.37
C THR A 323 -18.86 -16.61 12.78
N CYS A 324 -19.31 -15.70 13.62
CA CYS A 324 -18.57 -14.53 14.09
C CYS A 324 -17.30 -14.91 14.88
N ASN A 325 -16.29 -14.04 14.82
CA ASN A 325 -15.12 -14.16 15.68
C ASN A 325 -15.51 -13.94 17.17
N LYS A 326 -15.31 -14.96 18.03
CA LYS A 326 -15.63 -14.93 19.47
C LYS A 326 -14.68 -14.04 20.29
N TYR A 327 -13.57 -13.60 19.71
CA TYR A 327 -12.52 -12.82 20.37
C TYR A 327 -12.81 -11.31 20.41
N LYS A 328 -14.04 -10.86 20.09
CA LYS A 328 -14.45 -9.45 19.96
C LYS A 328 -13.78 -8.73 18.78
N ASP A 329 -14.14 -7.46 18.59
CA ASP A 329 -13.74 -6.64 17.46
C ASP A 329 -12.21 -6.54 17.29
N GLY A 330 -11.72 -7.25 16.28
CA GLY A 330 -10.40 -7.07 15.70
C GLY A 330 -9.21 -7.76 16.34
N VAL A 331 -9.42 -8.62 17.35
CA VAL A 331 -8.30 -9.38 17.92
C VAL A 331 -7.61 -10.25 16.86
N ILE A 332 -6.29 -10.10 16.73
CA ILE A 332 -5.46 -10.93 15.86
C ILE A 332 -5.36 -12.33 16.49
N PRO A 333 -5.82 -13.38 15.79
CA PRO A 333 -5.79 -14.74 16.32
C PRO A 333 -4.40 -15.12 16.83
N GLY A 334 -4.33 -15.72 18.02
CA GLY A 334 -3.07 -16.10 18.66
C GLY A 334 -2.37 -14.97 19.43
N THR A 335 -2.96 -13.77 19.54
CA THR A 335 -2.38 -12.63 20.26
C THR A 335 -3.39 -11.90 21.15
N THR A 336 -2.93 -10.92 21.94
CA THR A 336 -3.78 -9.97 22.67
C THR A 336 -3.98 -8.64 21.93
N ASN A 337 -3.47 -8.50 20.70
CA ASN A 337 -3.52 -7.25 19.96
C ASN A 337 -4.85 -7.10 19.22
N GLU A 338 -5.45 -5.92 19.31
CA GLU A 338 -6.68 -5.51 18.60
C GLU A 338 -6.50 -5.29 17.09
N PHE A 339 -5.26 -5.25 16.62
CA PHE A 339 -4.85 -5.23 15.22
C PHE A 339 -3.33 -5.45 15.17
N THR A 340 -2.79 -5.77 14.00
CA THR A 340 -1.33 -5.79 13.76
C THR A 340 -1.00 -4.96 12.53
N HIS A 341 0.29 -4.78 12.23
CA HIS A 341 0.72 -4.22 10.95
C HIS A 341 1.24 -5.33 10.04
N VAL A 342 0.85 -5.23 8.79
CA VAL A 342 1.21 -6.19 7.74
C VAL A 342 1.65 -5.43 6.50
N LEU A 343 2.36 -6.12 5.63
CA LEU A 343 2.68 -5.62 4.31
C LEU A 343 1.50 -5.88 3.36
N TYR A 344 1.08 -4.85 2.63
CA TYR A 344 0.12 -4.92 1.53
C TYR A 344 0.83 -4.68 0.20
N PRO A 345 1.28 -5.74 -0.49
CA PRO A 345 1.68 -5.69 -1.90
C PRO A 345 0.53 -5.21 -2.78
N MET A 346 0.82 -4.29 -3.71
CA MET A 346 -0.18 -3.74 -4.63
C MET A 346 -0.29 -4.55 -5.93
N ASN A 347 0.75 -5.30 -6.27
CA ASN A 347 0.87 -6.08 -7.50
C ASN A 347 1.85 -7.26 -7.31
N CYS A 348 1.95 -8.12 -8.32
CA CYS A 348 2.93 -9.22 -8.33
C CYS A 348 4.34 -8.71 -8.64
N ASP A 349 4.43 -7.79 -9.60
CA ASP A 349 5.65 -7.11 -10.01
C ASP A 349 5.38 -5.59 -9.89
N PRO A 350 6.20 -4.83 -9.15
CA PRO A 350 7.46 -5.24 -8.49
C PRO A 350 7.33 -5.75 -7.06
N ASP A 351 6.12 -5.80 -6.47
CA ASP A 351 5.99 -5.95 -5.02
C ASP A 351 6.25 -7.37 -4.48
N MET A 352 6.02 -8.42 -5.29
CA MET A 352 6.08 -9.83 -4.89
C MET A 352 6.79 -10.73 -5.92
N VAL A 353 7.93 -10.29 -6.44
CA VAL A 353 8.71 -11.08 -7.42
C VAL A 353 9.42 -12.26 -6.72
N GLY A 354 8.73 -13.40 -6.65
CA GLY A 354 9.21 -14.63 -6.02
C GLY A 354 9.55 -15.75 -7.00
N THR A 355 10.34 -16.71 -6.54
CA THR A 355 10.66 -17.96 -7.23
C THR A 355 10.12 -19.16 -6.45
N VAL A 356 9.69 -20.19 -7.17
CA VAL A 356 9.13 -21.42 -6.60
C VAL A 356 10.07 -22.58 -6.92
N ALA A 357 10.46 -23.32 -5.89
CA ALA A 357 11.11 -24.62 -6.03
C ALA A 357 10.10 -25.71 -5.65
N ALA A 358 9.93 -26.69 -6.55
CA ALA A 358 9.07 -27.84 -6.32
C ALA A 358 9.60 -28.73 -5.17
N PRO A 359 8.71 -29.46 -4.47
CA PRO A 359 9.07 -30.37 -3.39
C PRO A 359 10.05 -31.49 -3.79
#